data_AF-A0A539D1K8-F1
#
_entry.id   AF-A0A539D1K8-F1
#
_cell.length_a   1.000
_cell.length_b   1.000
_cell.length_c   1.000
_cell.angle_alpha   90.00
_cell.angle_beta   90.00
_cell.angle_gamma   90.00
#
_symmetry.space_group_name_H-M   'P 1'
#
loop_
_entity.id
_entity.type
_entity.pdbx_description
1 polymer ?
#
loop_
_entity_poly.entity_id
_entity_poly.type
_entity_poly.pdbx_seq_one_letter_code
_entity_poly.pdbx_strand_id
1 'polypeptide(L)'
;SHSRSPAGWSRGAAILLGAVFIQCLLGGLVAGAKAGFVYTDWPLMNGAFLPPVEWSRGGLAFLHDQALVQFNHRIWAYGLLIGGTVYAVQAWRWRLAEGLGAAAFAVAAALWLQALLGIATLMNVTPLWLGALHQAGAALVLATATLNLWLVRRSQARLFTSGPRTRGL
;
A
#
# COMPACT_ATOMS: atom_id res chain seq x y z
N SER A 1 0.26 2.50 32.53
CA SER A 1 -0.16 1.18 31.99
C SER A 1 -0.92 1.35 30.68
N HIS A 2 -0.26 1.20 29.53
CA HIS A 2 -0.95 1.14 28.23
C HIS A 2 -0.29 0.07 27.34
N SER A 3 -0.29 -1.18 27.81
CA SER A 3 0.04 -2.34 26.98
C SER A 3 -1.15 -2.64 26.06
N ARG A 4 -1.36 -1.83 25.03
CA ARG A 4 -2.30 -2.22 23.95
C ARG A 4 -1.74 -3.46 23.27
N SER A 5 -2.60 -4.46 23.09
CA SER A 5 -2.21 -5.82 22.80
C SER A 5 -1.42 -5.95 21.48
N PRO A 6 -0.47 -6.91 21.40
CA PRO A 6 0.19 -7.24 20.14
C PRO A 6 -0.81 -7.54 19.01
N ALA A 7 -1.96 -8.15 19.33
CA ALA A 7 -2.99 -8.55 18.38
C ALA A 7 -3.57 -7.38 17.54
N GLY A 8 -3.66 -6.17 18.08
CA GLY A 8 -4.07 -4.98 17.32
C GLY A 8 -3.08 -4.64 16.21
N TRP A 9 -1.79 -4.76 16.49
CA TRP A 9 -0.72 -4.42 15.57
C TRP A 9 -0.57 -5.44 14.42
N SER A 10 -0.72 -6.74 14.71
CA SER A 10 -0.73 -7.78 13.66
C SER A 10 -1.91 -7.63 12.69
N ARG A 11 -3.09 -7.25 13.19
CA ARG A 11 -4.24 -6.92 12.33
C ARG A 11 -3.95 -5.71 11.44
N GLY A 12 -3.40 -4.63 12.01
CA GLY A 12 -3.00 -3.44 11.23
C GLY A 12 -1.98 -3.77 10.14
N ALA A 13 -0.95 -4.56 10.46
CA ALA A 13 0.04 -5.00 9.48
C ALA A 13 -0.57 -5.88 8.38
N ALA A 14 -1.52 -6.76 8.71
CA ALA A 14 -2.21 -7.61 7.75
C ALA A 14 -3.15 -6.82 6.83
N ILE A 15 -3.88 -5.83 7.38
CA ILE A 15 -4.71 -4.91 6.61
C ILE A 15 -3.84 -4.11 5.64
N LEU A 16 -2.71 -3.57 6.10
CA LEU A 16 -1.78 -2.84 5.25
C LEU A 16 -1.26 -3.70 4.10
N LEU A 17 -0.82 -4.93 4.39
CA LEU A 17 -0.40 -5.89 3.35
C LEU A 17 -1.52 -6.17 2.34
N GLY A 18 -2.74 -6.42 2.81
CA GLY A 18 -3.90 -6.63 1.94
C GLY A 18 -4.20 -5.41 1.07
N ALA A 19 -4.09 -4.20 1.62
CA ALA A 19 -4.31 -2.96 0.88
C ALA A 19 -3.22 -2.72 -0.19
N VAL A 20 -1.95 -3.03 0.11
CA VAL A 20 -0.86 -3.01 -0.88
C VAL A 20 -1.13 -4.03 -1.99
N PHE A 21 -1.56 -5.25 -1.64
CA PHE A 21 -1.87 -6.28 -2.62
C PHE A 21 -3.01 -5.84 -3.57
N ILE A 22 -4.09 -5.28 -3.03
CA ILE A 22 -5.18 -4.71 -3.84
C ILE A 22 -4.65 -3.60 -4.75
N GLN A 23 -3.78 -2.72 -4.25
CA GLN A 23 -3.17 -1.67 -5.08
C GLN A 23 -2.36 -2.24 -6.26
N CYS A 24 -1.64 -3.34 -6.05
CA CYS A 24 -0.93 -4.05 -7.13
C CYS A 24 -1.90 -4.62 -8.17
N LEU A 25 -3.03 -5.20 -7.75
CA LEU A 25 -4.06 -5.69 -8.68
C LEU A 25 -4.67 -4.55 -9.51
N LEU A 26 -5.02 -3.42 -8.87
CA LEU A 26 -5.51 -2.23 -9.55
C LEU A 26 -4.47 -1.67 -10.54
N GLY A 27 -3.19 -1.68 -10.17
CA GLY A 27 -2.10 -1.29 -11.08
C GLY A 27 -1.96 -2.24 -12.29
N GLY A 28 -2.18 -3.53 -12.07
CA GLY A 28 -2.26 -4.53 -13.15
C GLY A 28 -3.43 -4.26 -14.10
N LEU A 29 -4.61 -3.89 -13.58
CA LEU A 29 -5.75 -3.48 -14.40
C LEU A 29 -5.44 -2.23 -15.23
N VAL A 30 -4.79 -1.22 -14.65
CA VAL A 30 -4.36 0.00 -15.37
C VAL A 30 -3.44 -0.35 -16.54
N ALA A 31 -2.45 -1.22 -16.30
CA ALA A 31 -1.51 -1.65 -17.32
C ALA A 31 -2.22 -2.45 -18.43
N GLY A 32 -3.11 -3.38 -18.06
CA GLY A 32 -3.87 -4.19 -19.01
C GLY A 32 -4.87 -3.39 -19.84
N ALA A 33 -5.57 -2.44 -19.22
CA ALA A 33 -6.50 -1.52 -19.88
C ALA A 33 -5.78 -0.42 -20.67
N LYS A 34 -4.45 -0.28 -20.55
CA LYS A 34 -3.65 0.80 -21.15
C LYS A 34 -4.11 2.20 -20.72
N ALA A 35 -4.69 2.32 -19.53
CA ALA A 35 -5.29 3.57 -19.05
C ALA A 35 -4.25 4.68 -18.79
N GLY A 36 -3.01 4.29 -18.47
CA GLY A 36 -1.88 5.22 -18.27
C GLY A 36 -1.39 5.94 -19.54
N PHE A 37 -1.88 5.57 -20.73
CA PHE A 37 -1.63 6.30 -21.98
C PHE A 37 -2.70 7.36 -22.27
N VAL A 38 -3.86 7.28 -21.61
CA VAL A 38 -5.03 8.13 -21.88
C VAL A 38 -5.18 9.23 -20.84
N TYR A 39 -5.00 8.92 -19.56
CA TYR A 39 -5.21 9.85 -18.45
C TYR A 39 -3.87 10.24 -17.82
N THR A 40 -3.08 11.06 -18.50
CA THR A 40 -1.66 11.30 -18.22
C THR A 40 -1.36 12.49 -17.30
N ASP A 41 -2.37 13.31 -16.99
CA ASP A 41 -2.27 14.40 -16.04
C ASP A 41 -2.50 13.93 -14.60
N TRP A 42 -2.01 14.73 -13.65
CA TRP A 42 -2.21 14.53 -12.21
C TRP A 42 -2.23 15.91 -11.52
N PRO A 43 -3.11 16.15 -10.54
CA PRO A 43 -4.08 15.22 -9.93
C PRO A 43 -5.36 15.01 -10.74
N LEU A 44 -5.55 15.81 -11.79
CA LEU A 44 -6.68 15.72 -12.73
C LEU A 44 -6.60 14.47 -13.60
N MET A 45 -7.70 14.16 -14.29
CA MET A 45 -7.86 13.08 -15.26
C MET A 45 -8.47 13.69 -16.52
N ASN A 46 -7.61 14.01 -17.50
CA ASN A 46 -7.94 14.79 -18.69
C ASN A 46 -8.67 16.10 -18.36
N GLY A 47 -8.13 16.86 -17.41
CA GLY A 47 -8.67 18.16 -17.01
C GLY A 47 -9.84 18.12 -16.02
N ALA A 48 -10.33 16.94 -15.64
CA ALA A 48 -11.42 16.77 -14.66
C ALA A 48 -11.00 15.91 -13.46
N PHE A 49 -11.59 16.13 -12.28
CA PHE A 49 -11.34 15.27 -11.11
C PHE A 49 -12.08 13.93 -11.19
N LEU A 50 -13.27 13.94 -11.79
CA LEU A 50 -14.07 12.75 -12.05
C LEU A 50 -13.98 12.44 -13.55
N PRO A 51 -13.51 11.25 -13.95
CA PRO A 51 -13.42 10.94 -15.36
C PRO A 51 -14.81 10.59 -15.92
N PRO A 52 -15.03 10.79 -17.23
CA PRO A 52 -16.24 10.32 -17.90
C PRO A 52 -16.22 8.79 -17.97
N VAL A 53 -17.11 8.14 -17.22
CA VAL A 53 -17.20 6.67 -17.17
C VAL A 53 -18.25 6.18 -18.16
N GLU A 54 -17.89 5.21 -18.99
CA GLU A 54 -18.80 4.51 -19.89
C GLU A 54 -19.54 3.38 -19.16
N TRP A 55 -20.77 3.63 -18.72
CA TRP A 55 -21.57 2.69 -17.93
C TRP A 55 -22.33 1.64 -18.75
N SER A 56 -22.18 1.61 -20.07
CA SER A 56 -22.93 0.69 -20.95
C SER A 56 -22.73 -0.80 -20.63
N ARG A 57 -21.65 -1.16 -19.93
CA ARG A 57 -21.37 -2.53 -19.44
C ARG A 57 -21.72 -2.76 -17.96
N GLY A 58 -22.41 -1.83 -17.32
CA GLY A 58 -22.77 -1.89 -15.90
C GLY A 58 -21.55 -2.09 -15.00
N GLY A 59 -21.62 -3.05 -14.07
CA GLY A 59 -20.56 -3.33 -13.10
C GLY A 59 -19.22 -3.78 -13.73
N LEU A 60 -19.21 -4.26 -14.98
CA LEU A 60 -17.96 -4.61 -15.66
C LEU A 60 -17.11 -3.38 -16.01
N ALA A 61 -17.68 -2.17 -15.96
CA ALA A 61 -16.92 -0.93 -16.13
C ALA A 61 -15.77 -0.83 -15.13
N PHE A 62 -15.93 -1.33 -13.90
CA PHE A 62 -14.87 -1.31 -12.87
C PHE A 62 -13.60 -2.08 -13.27
N LEU A 63 -13.69 -3.00 -14.22
CA LEU A 63 -12.59 -3.85 -14.66
C LEU A 63 -12.06 -3.48 -16.06
N HIS A 64 -12.87 -2.81 -16.89
CA HIS A 64 -12.56 -2.61 -18.31
C HIS A 64 -12.62 -1.15 -18.78
N ASP A 65 -13.36 -0.28 -18.09
CA ASP A 65 -13.41 1.14 -18.44
C ASP A 65 -12.10 1.81 -18.00
N GLN A 66 -11.40 2.43 -18.95
CA GLN A 66 -10.07 3.00 -18.71
C GLN A 66 -10.11 4.13 -17.68
N ALA A 67 -11.17 4.95 -17.74
CA ALA A 67 -11.41 6.04 -16.79
C ALA A 67 -11.55 5.50 -15.37
N LEU A 68 -12.47 4.55 -15.19
CA LEU A 68 -12.81 4.01 -13.89
C LEU A 68 -11.67 3.18 -13.30
N VAL A 69 -10.99 2.35 -14.10
CA VAL A 69 -9.81 1.59 -13.66
C VAL A 69 -8.69 2.51 -13.17
N GLN A 70 -8.39 3.58 -13.92
CA GLN A 70 -7.38 4.56 -13.53
C GLN A 70 -7.78 5.33 -12.27
N PHE A 71 -9.04 5.75 -12.19
CA PHE A 71 -9.57 6.47 -11.04
C PHE A 71 -9.50 5.62 -9.76
N ASN A 72 -9.97 4.37 -9.82
CA ASN A 72 -9.93 3.44 -8.69
C ASN A 72 -8.50 3.20 -8.20
N HIS A 73 -7.55 3.03 -9.13
CA HIS A 73 -6.14 2.89 -8.79
C HIS A 73 -5.59 4.12 -8.05
N ARG A 74 -5.96 5.34 -8.48
CA ARG A 74 -5.51 6.60 -7.85
C ARG A 74 -6.14 6.81 -6.47
N ILE A 75 -7.46 6.65 -6.34
CA ILE A 75 -8.16 6.86 -5.07
C ILE A 75 -7.71 5.83 -4.03
N TRP A 76 -7.53 4.57 -4.43
CA TRP A 76 -6.97 3.56 -3.53
C TRP A 76 -5.53 3.89 -3.13
N ALA A 77 -4.69 4.40 -4.05
CA ALA A 77 -3.35 4.85 -3.73
C ALA A 77 -3.34 5.94 -2.63
N TYR A 78 -4.22 6.93 -2.72
CA TYR A 78 -4.32 7.98 -1.71
C TYR A 78 -4.73 7.43 -0.35
N GLY A 79 -5.74 6.56 -0.31
CA GLY A 79 -6.14 5.88 0.92
C GLY A 79 -4.99 5.05 1.52
N LEU A 80 -4.23 4.35 0.68
CA LEU A 80 -3.07 3.58 1.09
C LEU A 80 -1.92 4.45 1.63
N LEU A 81 -1.64 5.61 1.02
CA LEU A 81 -0.65 6.56 1.52
C LEU A 81 -1.02 7.12 2.89
N ILE A 82 -2.28 7.51 3.07
CA ILE A 82 -2.79 7.99 4.35
C ILE A 82 -2.70 6.87 5.39
N GLY A 83 -3.23 5.69 5.08
CA GLY A 83 -3.24 4.52 5.97
C GLY A 83 -1.84 4.06 6.36
N GLY A 84 -0.91 3.97 5.40
CA GLY A 84 0.48 3.61 5.63
C GLY A 84 1.22 4.65 6.49
N THR A 85 0.97 5.94 6.26
CA THR A 85 1.56 7.01 7.08
C THR A 85 1.03 6.98 8.51
N VAL A 86 -0.30 6.87 8.69
CA VAL A 86 -0.92 6.73 10.01
C VAL A 86 -0.41 5.49 10.74
N TYR A 87 -0.27 4.37 10.03
CA TYR A 87 0.32 3.14 10.58
C TYR A 87 1.74 3.38 11.11
N ALA A 88 2.63 3.98 10.30
CA ALA A 88 4.01 4.27 10.71
C ALA A 88 4.08 5.24 11.91
N VAL A 89 3.27 6.31 11.90
CA VAL A 89 3.19 7.26 13.03
C VAL A 89 2.72 6.57 14.30
N GLN A 90 1.72 5.67 14.23
CA GLN A 90 1.29 4.91 15.41
C GLN A 90 2.36 3.93 15.89
N ALA A 91 3.11 3.29 14.98
CA ALA A 91 4.25 2.44 15.31
C ALA A 91 5.27 3.17 16.20
N TRP A 92 5.57 4.42 15.80
CA TRP A 92 6.49 5.29 16.52
C TRP A 92 5.95 5.73 17.88
N ARG A 93 4.70 6.22 17.91
CA ARG A 93 4.07 6.72 19.15
C ARG A 93 3.94 5.64 20.22
N TRP A 94 3.74 4.38 19.82
CA TRP A 94 3.61 3.26 20.76
C TRP A 94 4.94 2.63 21.17
N ARG A 95 6.08 3.17 20.69
CA ARG A 95 7.43 2.69 21.01
C ARG A 95 7.54 1.17 20.89
N LEU A 96 7.08 0.66 19.75
CA LEU A 96 7.14 -0.78 19.49
C LEU A 96 8.58 -1.29 19.66
N ALA A 97 8.71 -2.55 20.07
CA ALA A 97 9.99 -3.20 20.29
C ALA A 97 10.98 -2.95 19.13
N GLU A 98 12.27 -2.95 19.46
CA GLU A 98 13.35 -2.59 18.54
C GLU A 98 13.18 -3.26 17.16
N GLY A 99 13.29 -2.44 16.11
CA GLY A 99 13.12 -2.86 14.71
C GLY A 99 11.70 -2.79 14.15
N LEU A 100 10.64 -2.91 14.95
CA LEU A 100 9.25 -2.86 14.44
C LEU A 100 8.84 -1.48 13.95
N GLY A 101 9.25 -0.42 14.66
CA GLY A 101 9.01 0.96 14.22
C GLY A 101 9.74 1.27 12.92
N ALA A 102 11.00 0.84 12.79
CA ALA A 102 11.80 1.03 11.58
C ALA A 102 11.19 0.30 10.37
N ALA A 103 10.71 -0.93 10.55
CA ALA A 103 10.01 -1.66 9.50
C ALA A 103 8.73 -0.94 9.03
N ALA A 104 7.94 -0.38 9.96
CA ALA A 104 6.74 0.39 9.61
C ALA A 104 7.08 1.66 8.82
N PHE A 105 8.13 2.39 9.20
CA PHE A 105 8.60 3.55 8.43
C PHE A 105 9.17 3.17 7.06
N ALA A 106 9.87 2.03 6.95
CA ALA A 106 10.37 1.54 5.66
C ALA A 106 9.23 1.29 4.67
N VAL A 107 8.12 0.69 5.13
CA VAL A 107 6.92 0.50 4.28
C VAL A 107 6.33 1.85 3.87
N ALA A 108 6.17 2.80 4.80
CA ALA A 108 5.64 4.11 4.49
C ALA A 108 6.53 4.88 3.50
N ALA A 109 7.85 4.85 3.67
CA ALA A 109 8.80 5.46 2.74
C ALA A 109 8.72 4.81 1.35
N ALA A 110 8.66 3.48 1.28
CA ALA A 110 8.49 2.77 0.02
C ALA A 110 7.17 3.13 -0.68
N LEU A 111 6.07 3.28 0.06
CA LEU A 111 4.78 3.73 -0.48
C LEU A 111 4.86 5.14 -1.10
N TRP A 112 5.51 6.09 -0.42
CA TRP A 112 5.68 7.45 -0.92
C TRP A 112 6.57 7.49 -2.17
N LEU A 113 7.71 6.79 -2.15
CA LEU A 113 8.58 6.68 -3.31
C LEU A 113 7.85 6.05 -4.51
N GLN A 114 7.07 5.00 -4.24
CA GLN A 114 6.26 4.33 -5.26
C GLN A 114 5.20 5.27 -5.85
N ALA A 115 4.52 6.07 -5.02
CA ALA A 115 3.52 7.03 -5.50
C ALA A 115 4.15 8.11 -6.38
N LEU A 116 5.31 8.66 -5.99
CA LEU A 116 6.05 9.62 -6.79
C LEU A 116 6.49 9.03 -8.12
N LEU A 117 7.01 7.80 -8.11
CA LEU A 117 7.38 7.06 -9.31
C LEU A 117 6.16 6.79 -10.21
N GLY A 118 5.00 6.45 -9.64
CA GLY A 118 3.76 6.25 -10.38
C GLY A 118 3.27 7.53 -11.06
N ILE A 119 3.30 8.66 -10.35
CA ILE A 119 2.98 9.98 -10.90
C ILE A 119 3.96 10.33 -12.03
N ALA A 120 5.26 10.14 -11.83
CA ALA A 120 6.26 10.37 -12.87
C ALA A 120 6.03 9.46 -14.09
N THR A 121 5.72 8.18 -13.88
CA THR A 121 5.43 7.22 -14.96
C THR A 121 4.25 7.69 -15.80
N LEU A 122 3.18 8.10 -15.13
CA LEU A 122 1.96 8.59 -15.75
C LEU A 122 2.17 9.87 -16.57
N MET A 123 2.80 10.88 -15.95
CA MET A 123 3.02 12.19 -16.56
C MET A 123 3.99 12.15 -17.76
N ASN A 124 4.79 11.09 -17.86
CA ASN A 124 5.64 10.83 -19.01
C ASN A 124 5.00 9.90 -20.05
N VAL A 125 3.69 9.64 -19.97
CA VAL A 125 2.94 8.81 -20.92
C VAL A 125 3.39 7.33 -20.87
N THR A 126 3.70 6.85 -19.67
CA THR A 126 4.01 5.43 -19.37
C THR A 126 5.09 4.84 -20.30
N PRO A 127 6.29 5.43 -20.42
CA PRO A 127 7.34 4.84 -21.23
C PRO A 127 7.77 3.51 -20.58
N LEU A 128 8.12 2.53 -21.40
CA LEU A 128 8.31 1.13 -20.97
C LEU A 128 9.21 0.99 -19.74
N TRP A 129 10.31 1.73 -19.70
CA TRP A 129 11.27 1.66 -18.60
C TRP A 129 10.72 2.24 -17.29
N LEU A 130 9.94 3.33 -17.32
CA LEU A 130 9.26 3.85 -16.12
C LEU A 130 8.15 2.91 -15.68
N GLY A 131 7.39 2.35 -16.64
CA GLY A 131 6.37 1.34 -16.35
C GLY A 131 6.95 0.11 -15.65
N ALA A 132 8.07 -0.42 -16.17
CA ALA A 132 8.79 -1.54 -15.58
C ALA A 132 9.39 -1.19 -14.21
N LEU A 133 9.99 -0.01 -14.07
CA LEU A 133 10.53 0.46 -12.79
C LEU A 133 9.43 0.61 -11.74
N HIS A 134 8.27 1.13 -12.13
CA HIS A 134 7.10 1.24 -11.27
C HIS A 134 6.56 -0.14 -10.86
N GLN A 135 6.51 -1.11 -11.76
CA GLN A 135 6.14 -2.49 -11.39
C GLN A 135 7.15 -3.14 -10.44
N ALA A 136 8.45 -2.96 -10.68
CA ALA A 136 9.50 -3.43 -9.78
C ALA A 136 9.38 -2.79 -8.39
N GLY A 137 9.14 -1.48 -8.34
CA GLY A 137 8.88 -0.75 -7.10
C GLY A 137 7.64 -1.26 -6.36
N ALA A 138 6.56 -1.61 -7.07
CA ALA A 138 5.37 -2.20 -6.47
C ALA A 138 5.68 -3.56 -5.80
N ALA A 139 6.51 -4.38 -6.44
CA ALA A 139 6.98 -5.64 -5.85
C ALA A 139 7.82 -5.41 -4.58
N LEU A 140 8.66 -4.36 -4.55
CA LEU A 140 9.42 -3.97 -3.35
C LEU A 140 8.51 -3.48 -2.21
N VAL A 141 7.47 -2.70 -2.51
CA VAL A 141 6.47 -2.29 -1.51
C VAL A 141 5.76 -3.53 -0.94
N LEU A 142 5.37 -4.48 -1.79
CA LEU A 142 4.74 -5.72 -1.34
C LEU A 142 5.68 -6.56 -0.45
N ALA A 143 6.96 -6.66 -0.84
CA ALA A 143 7.98 -7.38 -0.07
C ALA A 143 8.22 -6.72 1.29
N THR A 144 8.36 -5.39 1.36
CA THR A 144 8.55 -4.66 2.62
C THR A 144 7.32 -4.76 3.53
N ALA A 145 6.10 -4.69 2.98
CA ALA A 145 4.87 -4.90 3.74
C ALA A 145 4.76 -6.32 4.30
N THR A 146 5.18 -7.33 3.52
CA THR A 146 5.23 -8.74 3.93
C THR A 146 6.24 -8.94 5.06
N LEU A 147 7.44 -8.39 4.91
CA LEU A 147 8.49 -8.43 5.93
C LEU A 147 8.02 -7.76 7.23
N ASN A 148 7.37 -6.61 7.13
CA ASN A 148 6.78 -5.93 8.29
C ASN A 148 5.77 -6.81 9.01
N LEU A 149 4.81 -7.43 8.31
CA LEU A 149 3.85 -8.36 8.91
C LEU A 149 4.56 -9.56 9.57
N TRP A 150 5.57 -10.12 8.93
CA TRP A 150 6.34 -11.24 9.47
C TRP A 150 7.06 -10.86 10.76
N LEU A 151 7.75 -9.72 10.80
CA LEU A 151 8.42 -9.20 12.00
C LEU A 151 7.43 -9.00 13.14
N VAL A 152 6.27 -8.41 12.83
CA VAL A 152 5.20 -8.20 13.80
C VAL A 152 4.72 -9.53 14.37
N ARG A 153 4.39 -10.51 13.54
CA ARG A 153 3.92 -11.84 13.99
C ARG A 153 4.99 -12.60 14.78
N ARG A 154 6.26 -12.54 14.35
CA ARG A 154 7.39 -13.17 15.03
C ARG A 154 7.64 -12.56 16.41
N SER A 155 7.43 -11.26 16.58
CA SER A 155 7.55 -10.59 17.88
C SER A 155 6.49 -11.09 18.88
N GLN A 156 5.28 -11.42 18.42
CA GLN A 156 4.24 -11.97 19.28
C GLN A 156 4.57 -13.38 19.77
N ALA A 157 5.06 -14.25 18.87
CA ALA A 157 5.42 -15.61 19.24
C ALA A 157 6.46 -15.66 20.37
N ARG A 158 7.42 -14.71 20.39
CA ARG A 158 8.43 -14.60 21.46
C ARG A 158 7.86 -14.15 22.80
N LEU A 159 6.79 -13.36 22.82
CA LEU A 159 6.10 -12.96 24.05
C LEU A 159 5.31 -14.13 24.67
N PHE A 160 4.87 -15.10 23.87
CA PHE A 160 4.14 -16.27 24.37
C PHE A 160 5.05 -17.39 24.90
N THR A 161 6.26 -17.55 24.36
CA THR A 161 7.20 -18.59 24.83
C THR A 161 7.98 -18.18 26.09
N SER A 162 7.95 -16.90 26.46
CA SER A 162 8.53 -16.38 27.71
C SER A 162 7.47 -16.30 28.83
N GLY A 163 6.77 -17.42 29.07
CA GLY A 163 5.82 -17.55 30.18
C GLY A 163 6.47 -17.24 31.55
N PRO A 164 5.67 -16.98 32.61
CA PRO A 164 6.17 -16.53 33.90
C PRO A 164 7.23 -17.52 34.38
N ARG A 165 8.49 -17.07 34.45
CA ARG A 165 9.46 -17.74 35.29
C ARG A 165 8.90 -17.64 36.69
N THR A 166 8.28 -18.72 37.18
CA THR A 166 8.09 -18.92 38.60
C THR A 166 9.46 -18.70 39.21
N ARG A 167 9.64 -17.52 39.82
CA ARG A 167 10.77 -17.29 40.71
C ARG A 167 10.49 -18.21 41.88
N GLY A 168 11.04 -19.42 41.80
CA GLY A 168 11.15 -20.27 42.96
C GLY A 168 12.02 -19.54 43.97
N LEU A 169 11.38 -19.09 45.04
CA LEU A 169 11.89 -19.04 46.40
C LEU A 169 10.69 -19.29 47.32
#